data_AF-A0A438CYU8-F1
#
_entry.id   AF-A0A438CYU8-F1
#
_cell.length_a   1.000
_cell.length_b   1.000
_cell.length_c   1.000
_cell.angle_alpha   90.00
_cell.angle_beta   90.00
_cell.angle_gamma   90.00
#
_symmetry.space_group_name_H-M   'P 1'
#
loop_
_entity.id
_entity.type
_entity.pdbx_description
1 polymer ?
#
loop_
_entity_poly.entity_id
_entity_poly.type
_entity_poly.pdbx_seq_one_letter_code
_entity_poly.pdbx_strand_id
1 'polypeptide(L)'
;MVPFVAWHLRHGQCAVPARWVLYHWGELRIKMGPWVKSLMQATFGGSVNIEEFADSGDEGVACFEEAVVTRHNEGGMSRERRLEVYDMMRCKAREYCNVRIEGRGLTVIGLTMLMRTGARSFRNASAVVGIFQRECGKIEGCRLTVAYSDNLTFCQQVSIIFL
;
A
#
# COMPACT_ATOMS: atom_id res chain seq x y z
N MET A 1 7.85 2.14 7.74
CA MET A 1 6.72 2.94 7.21
C MET A 1 5.50 2.86 8.11
N VAL A 2 4.87 1.68 8.32
CA VAL A 2 3.63 1.58 9.13
C VAL A 2 3.72 2.21 10.54
N PRO A 3 4.80 2.03 11.31
CA PRO A 3 4.92 2.70 12.61
C PRO A 3 5.03 4.23 12.52
N PHE A 4 5.60 4.76 11.45
CA PHE A 4 5.64 6.20 11.20
C PHE A 4 4.25 6.76 10.94
N VAL A 5 3.45 6.04 10.15
CA VAL A 5 2.02 6.38 9.93
C VAL A 5 1.25 6.33 11.26
N ALA A 6 1.53 5.32 12.09
CA ALA A 6 0.94 5.23 13.42
C ALA A 6 1.31 6.41 14.32
N TRP A 7 2.55 6.88 14.27
CA TRP A 7 2.96 8.09 14.99
C TRP A 7 2.19 9.32 14.46
N HIS A 8 2.15 9.51 13.15
CA HIS A 8 1.49 10.65 12.51
C HIS A 8 0.00 10.74 12.86
N LEU A 9 -0.68 9.59 12.98
CA LEU A 9 -2.08 9.53 13.41
C LEU A 9 -2.31 9.98 14.86
N ARG A 10 -1.33 9.78 15.76
CA ARG A 10 -1.46 10.18 17.17
C ARG A 10 -1.24 11.66 17.41
N HIS A 11 -0.43 12.31 16.58
CA HIS A 11 -0.03 13.71 16.78
C HIS A 11 -0.85 14.71 15.94
N GLY A 12 -1.99 14.29 15.40
CA GLY A 12 -3.00 15.21 14.89
C GLY A 12 -2.99 15.47 13.39
N GLN A 13 -2.34 14.63 12.57
CA GLN A 13 -2.44 14.65 11.09
C GLN A 13 -1.96 15.95 10.39
N CYS A 14 -1.47 16.96 11.10
CA CYS A 14 -1.17 18.28 10.49
C CYS A 14 0.19 18.36 9.79
N ALA A 15 1.22 17.67 10.30
CA ALA A 15 2.58 17.80 9.75
C ALA A 15 2.85 16.75 8.66
N VAL A 16 3.04 17.22 7.42
CA VAL A 16 3.43 16.38 6.27
C VAL A 16 4.95 16.31 6.19
N PRO A 17 5.56 15.12 5.98
CA PRO A 17 7.01 15.01 5.87
C PRO A 17 7.52 15.73 4.63
N ALA A 18 8.42 16.71 4.81
CA ALA A 18 9.06 17.41 3.70
C ALA A 18 10.10 16.55 2.97
N ARG A 19 10.83 15.73 3.74
CA ARG A 19 11.93 14.87 3.28
C ARG A 19 11.84 13.49 3.95
N TRP A 20 12.26 12.47 3.25
CA TRP A 20 12.29 11.09 3.72
C TRP A 20 13.72 10.58 3.73
N VAL A 21 14.27 10.31 4.89
CA VAL A 21 15.57 9.65 5.01
C VAL A 21 15.34 8.17 5.31
N LEU A 22 15.79 7.30 4.41
CA LEU A 22 15.54 5.87 4.50
C LEU A 22 16.86 5.14 4.73
N TYR A 23 16.89 4.30 5.77
CA TYR A 23 18.01 3.41 6.03
C TYR A 23 17.56 1.96 6.02
N HIS A 24 18.38 1.08 5.47
CA HIS A 24 18.21 -0.36 5.61
C HIS A 24 19.56 -1.03 5.77
N TRP A 25 19.75 -1.66 6.93
CA TRP A 25 21.00 -2.30 7.37
C TRP A 25 22.19 -1.33 7.43
N GLY A 26 21.95 -0.11 7.91
CA GLY A 26 22.97 0.94 8.03
C GLY A 26 23.24 1.70 6.73
N GLU A 27 22.77 1.20 5.59
CA GLU A 27 22.94 1.87 4.29
C GLU A 27 21.78 2.83 3.99
N LEU A 28 22.12 3.99 3.43
CA LEU A 28 21.15 4.95 2.88
C LEU A 28 20.42 4.34 1.68
N ARG A 29 19.11 4.55 1.62
CA ARG A 29 18.26 4.07 0.52
C ARG A 29 17.64 5.26 -0.20
N ILE A 30 18.08 5.47 -1.42
CA ILE A 30 17.59 6.55 -2.30
C ILE A 30 16.35 6.17 -3.12
N LYS A 31 15.91 4.91 -3.01
CA LYS A 31 14.74 4.39 -3.75
C LYS A 31 13.75 3.72 -2.80
N MET A 32 12.47 3.93 -3.09
CA MET A 32 11.35 3.25 -2.49
C MET A 32 10.60 2.48 -3.57
N GLY A 33 10.15 1.26 -3.25
CA GLY A 33 9.35 0.45 -4.17
C GLY A 33 8.11 1.23 -4.67
N PRO A 34 7.73 1.16 -5.97
CA PRO A 34 6.70 2.02 -6.54
C PRO A 34 5.35 1.97 -5.81
N TRP A 35 4.94 0.77 -5.40
CA TRP A 35 3.69 0.57 -4.65
C TRP A 35 3.73 1.24 -3.28
N VAL A 36 4.83 1.07 -2.54
CA VAL A 36 5.01 1.67 -1.21
C VAL A 36 5.09 3.20 -1.33
N LYS A 37 5.78 3.70 -2.36
CA LYS A 37 5.85 5.14 -2.66
C LYS A 37 4.45 5.72 -2.88
N SER A 38 3.64 5.07 -3.72
CA SER A 38 2.26 5.50 -4.00
C SER A 38 1.39 5.47 -2.74
N LEU A 39 1.53 4.45 -1.90
CA LEU A 39 0.80 4.37 -0.63
C LEU A 39 1.17 5.51 0.33
N MET A 40 2.46 5.86 0.44
CA MET A 40 2.89 6.98 1.28
C MET A 40 2.42 8.33 0.72
N GLN A 41 2.47 8.52 -0.60
CA GLN A 41 1.90 9.72 -1.24
C GLN A 41 0.41 9.86 -0.92
N ALA A 42 -0.36 8.78 -1.07
CA ALA A 42 -1.78 8.76 -0.72
C ALA A 42 -2.01 9.03 0.77
N THR A 43 -1.19 8.46 1.64
CA THR A 43 -1.35 8.57 3.10
C THR A 43 -1.09 9.99 3.62
N PHE A 44 -0.05 10.65 3.11
CA PHE A 44 0.41 11.96 3.59
C PHE A 44 -0.03 13.13 2.71
N GLY A 45 -0.61 12.89 1.53
CA GLY A 45 -1.08 13.92 0.60
C GLY A 45 0.05 14.75 -0.06
N GLY A 46 1.30 14.30 0.05
CA GLY A 46 2.48 15.01 -0.45
C GLY A 46 3.42 14.13 -1.26
N SER A 47 4.42 14.74 -1.90
CA SER A 47 5.45 13.99 -2.61
C SER A 47 6.38 13.26 -1.63
N VAL A 48 6.79 12.04 -1.98
CA VAL A 48 7.80 11.29 -1.22
C VAL A 48 9.17 11.67 -1.78
N ASN A 49 9.73 12.75 -1.23
CA ASN A 49 11.06 13.26 -1.57
C ASN A 49 12.09 12.50 -0.73
N ILE A 50 12.79 11.55 -1.32
CA ILE A 50 13.80 10.75 -0.62
C ILE A 50 15.12 11.51 -0.63
N GLU A 51 15.73 11.64 0.54
CA GLU A 51 16.98 12.36 0.70
C GLU A 51 18.17 11.53 0.24
N GLU A 52 18.98 12.09 -0.65
CA GLU A 52 20.18 11.44 -1.18
C GLU A 52 21.48 12.01 -0.60
N PHE A 53 21.45 13.21 0.00
CA PHE A 53 22.62 13.94 0.49
C PHE A 53 23.73 14.13 -0.56
N ALA A 54 23.36 14.19 -1.86
CA ALA A 54 24.32 14.21 -2.96
C ALA A 54 25.06 15.56 -3.12
N ASP A 55 24.48 16.66 -2.62
CA ASP A 55 24.98 18.04 -2.80
C ASP A 55 25.66 18.64 -1.57
N SER A 56 25.89 17.85 -0.52
CA SER A 56 26.82 18.26 0.52
C SER A 56 28.23 18.13 -0.04
N GLY A 57 28.77 19.19 -0.65
CA GLY A 57 30.22 19.34 -0.85
C GLY A 57 30.97 19.08 0.47
N ASP A 58 32.31 19.04 0.46
CA ASP A 58 33.18 18.58 1.56
C ASP A 58 32.93 19.19 2.98
N GLU A 59 31.99 20.14 3.14
CA GLU A 59 31.51 20.75 4.39
C GLU A 59 29.99 20.63 4.68
N GLY A 60 29.20 19.90 3.89
CA GLY A 60 27.74 19.96 3.96
C GLY A 60 27.12 19.15 5.12
N VAL A 61 27.12 19.73 6.32
CA VAL A 61 26.36 19.20 7.46
C VAL A 61 24.86 19.39 7.20
N ALA A 62 24.12 18.27 7.07
CA ALA A 62 22.67 18.30 7.02
C ALA A 62 22.08 18.38 8.44
N CYS A 63 21.52 19.54 8.80
CA CYS A 63 20.76 19.70 10.04
C CYS A 63 19.32 19.20 9.84
N PHE A 64 18.83 18.40 10.78
CA PHE A 64 17.43 17.98 10.83
C PHE A 64 16.69 18.76 11.90
N GLU A 65 15.93 19.76 11.49
CA GLU A 65 14.96 20.43 12.36
C GLU A 65 13.64 19.64 12.29
N GLU A 66 13.03 19.37 13.45
CA GLU A 66 11.74 18.68 13.57
C GLU A 66 11.69 17.25 12.97
N ALA A 67 12.74 16.45 13.21
CA ALA A 67 12.80 15.08 12.74
C ALA A 67 12.11 14.06 13.66
N VAL A 68 11.51 13.05 13.02
CA VAL A 68 10.95 11.87 13.69
C VAL A 68 11.67 10.64 13.18
N VAL A 69 12.32 9.93 14.10
CA VAL A 69 13.06 8.71 13.80
C VAL A 69 12.26 7.51 14.29
N THR A 70 11.98 6.56 13.40
CA THR A 70 11.40 5.27 13.77
C THR A 70 12.28 4.11 13.36
N ARG A 71 12.71 3.32 14.35
CA ARG A 71 13.40 2.03 14.13
C ARG A 71 12.46 0.83 14.29
N HIS A 72 11.28 1.03 14.86
CA HIS A 72 10.34 -0.06 15.10
C HIS A 72 9.81 -0.63 13.79
N ASN A 73 9.63 -1.95 13.78
CA ASN A 73 8.89 -2.64 12.74
C ASN A 73 7.41 -2.73 13.13
N GLU A 74 6.58 -3.19 12.19
CA GLU A 74 5.15 -3.42 12.43
C GLU A 74 4.89 -4.52 13.47
N GLY A 75 5.83 -5.45 13.64
CA GLY A 75 5.77 -6.52 14.64
C GLY A 75 5.69 -6.01 16.07
N GLY A 76 6.26 -4.85 16.36
CA GLY A 76 6.18 -4.19 17.67
C GLY A 76 4.86 -3.47 17.96
N MET A 77 3.92 -3.43 17.01
CA MET A 77 2.61 -2.80 17.21
C MET A 77 1.59 -3.81 17.75
N SER A 78 0.70 -3.35 18.65
CA SER A 78 -0.48 -4.15 19.04
C SER A 78 -1.38 -4.41 17.83
N ARG A 79 -2.21 -5.46 17.92
CA ARG A 79 -3.13 -5.84 16.85
C ARG A 79 -4.12 -4.70 16.54
N GLU A 80 -4.68 -4.09 17.58
CA GLU A 80 -5.64 -2.99 17.49
C GLU A 80 -5.00 -1.82 16.75
N ARG A 81 -3.80 -1.42 17.17
CA ARG A 81 -3.11 -0.29 16.57
C ARG A 81 -2.75 -0.55 15.10
N ARG A 82 -2.37 -1.78 14.78
CA ARG A 82 -2.07 -2.19 13.40
C ARG A 82 -3.31 -2.10 12.52
N LEU A 83 -4.47 -2.56 13.02
CA LEU A 83 -5.74 -2.47 12.30
C LEU A 83 -6.15 -1.02 12.04
N GLU A 84 -6.10 -0.16 13.04
CA GLU A 84 -6.40 1.28 12.90
C GLU A 84 -5.57 1.95 11.80
N VAL A 85 -4.26 1.66 11.78
CA VAL A 85 -3.33 2.23 10.81
C VAL A 85 -3.62 1.70 9.41
N TYR A 86 -3.90 0.41 9.26
CA TYR A 86 -4.28 -0.16 7.98
C TYR A 86 -5.60 0.42 7.46
N ASP A 87 -6.61 0.57 8.30
CA ASP A 87 -7.90 1.11 7.89
C ASP A 87 -7.79 2.57 7.45
N MET A 88 -6.98 3.36 8.15
CA MET A 88 -6.69 4.72 7.71
C MET A 88 -5.94 4.75 6.38
N MET A 89 -4.87 3.97 6.22
CA MET A 89 -4.12 3.92 4.96
C MET A 89 -5.00 3.46 3.79
N ARG A 90 -5.91 2.49 4.01
CA ARG A 90 -6.91 2.07 3.03
C ARG A 90 -7.86 3.21 2.68
N CYS A 91 -8.35 3.95 3.68
CA CYS A 91 -9.22 5.10 3.46
C CYS A 91 -8.54 6.17 2.60
N LYS A 92 -7.29 6.54 2.95
CA LYS A 92 -6.49 7.49 2.18
C LYS A 92 -6.16 7.01 0.77
N ALA A 93 -5.85 5.74 0.59
CA ALA A 93 -5.65 5.17 -0.74
C ALA A 93 -6.92 5.25 -1.60
N ARG A 94 -8.10 5.01 -1.03
CA ARG A 94 -9.39 5.14 -1.74
C ARG A 94 -9.67 6.58 -2.14
N GLU A 95 -9.46 7.52 -1.22
CA GLU A 95 -9.60 8.96 -1.47
C GLU A 95 -8.66 9.39 -2.61
N TYR A 96 -7.38 9.05 -2.50
CA TYR A 96 -6.37 9.36 -3.51
C TYR A 96 -6.69 8.78 -4.90
N CYS A 97 -7.25 7.58 -4.94
CA CYS A 97 -7.62 6.90 -6.18
C CYS A 97 -9.05 7.18 -6.66
N ASN A 98 -9.79 8.05 -5.96
CA ASN A 98 -11.20 8.36 -6.23
C ASN A 98 -12.08 7.10 -6.38
N VAL A 99 -11.83 6.10 -5.53
CA VAL A 99 -12.59 4.85 -5.54
C VAL A 99 -13.93 5.08 -4.86
N ARG A 100 -15.00 5.08 -5.65
CA ARG A 100 -16.37 5.09 -5.13
C ARG A 100 -16.74 3.69 -4.69
N ILE A 101 -17.21 3.55 -3.46
CA ILE A 101 -17.87 2.33 -3.01
C ILE A 101 -19.28 2.40 -3.58
N GLU A 102 -19.44 2.04 -4.86
CA GLU A 102 -20.77 1.80 -5.40
C GLU A 102 -21.29 0.53 -4.71
N GLY A 103 -22.32 0.71 -3.88
CA GLY A 103 -23.00 -0.41 -3.23
C GLY A 103 -23.47 -1.35 -4.33
N ARG A 104 -22.81 -2.50 -4.49
CA ARG A 104 -23.32 -3.53 -5.37
C ARG A 104 -24.73 -3.85 -4.90
N GLY A 105 -25.70 -3.78 -5.81
CA GLY A 105 -27.03 -4.28 -5.55
C GLY A 105 -26.91 -5.67 -4.93
N LEU A 106 -27.74 -5.97 -3.94
CA LEU A 106 -27.72 -7.15 -3.07
C LEU A 106 -27.71 -8.52 -3.79
N THR A 107 -27.72 -8.53 -5.13
CA THR A 107 -27.89 -9.68 -6.02
C THR A 107 -26.63 -10.10 -6.79
N VAL A 108 -25.50 -9.38 -6.72
CA VAL A 108 -24.27 -9.73 -7.47
C VAL A 108 -23.12 -10.11 -6.53
N ILE A 109 -22.71 -11.38 -6.56
CA ILE A 109 -21.53 -11.88 -5.83
C ILE A 109 -20.31 -11.73 -6.74
N GLY A 110 -19.39 -10.82 -6.43
CA GLY A 110 -18.12 -10.77 -7.14
C GLY A 110 -17.05 -11.56 -6.41
N LEU A 111 -16.37 -12.44 -7.13
CA LEU A 111 -15.19 -13.15 -6.67
C LEU A 111 -14.00 -12.62 -7.45
N THR A 112 -12.98 -12.10 -6.77
CA THR A 112 -11.75 -11.64 -7.45
C THR A 112 -10.55 -12.49 -7.06
N MET A 113 -9.89 -13.08 -8.04
CA MET A 113 -8.63 -13.79 -7.89
C MET A 113 -7.47 -12.86 -8.27
N LEU A 114 -6.70 -12.43 -7.28
CA LEU A 114 -5.47 -11.67 -7.48
C LEU A 114 -4.27 -12.62 -7.63
N MET A 115 -3.83 -12.80 -8.86
CA MET A 115 -2.76 -13.70 -9.29
C MET A 115 -1.42 -12.96 -9.32
N ARG A 116 -0.33 -13.71 -9.23
CA ARG A 116 1.04 -13.20 -9.36
C ARG A 116 1.77 -13.92 -10.47
N THR A 117 2.69 -13.23 -11.13
CA THR A 117 3.63 -13.86 -12.05
C THR A 117 4.95 -14.17 -11.35
N GLY A 118 5.71 -15.14 -11.87
CA GLY A 118 7.03 -15.50 -11.32
C GLY A 118 6.96 -16.21 -9.97
N ALA A 119 7.76 -15.75 -9.00
CA ALA A 119 7.91 -16.42 -7.72
C ALA A 119 6.59 -16.48 -6.94
N ARG A 120 6.26 -17.68 -6.43
CA ARG A 120 5.00 -18.00 -5.72
C ARG A 120 3.73 -17.92 -6.59
N SER A 121 3.86 -17.99 -7.91
CA SER A 121 2.72 -18.21 -8.81
C SER A 121 2.18 -19.64 -8.72
N PHE A 122 0.93 -19.85 -9.14
CA PHE A 122 0.37 -21.19 -9.25
C PHE A 122 1.07 -21.98 -10.36
N ARG A 123 1.47 -23.22 -10.07
CA ARG A 123 2.05 -24.14 -11.08
C ARG A 123 1.14 -24.33 -12.30
N ASN A 124 -0.18 -24.37 -12.08
CA ASN A 124 -1.18 -24.43 -13.13
C ASN A 124 -2.29 -23.42 -12.85
N ALA A 125 -2.04 -22.16 -13.20
CA ALA A 125 -2.98 -21.05 -13.00
C ALA A 125 -4.34 -21.32 -13.66
N SER A 126 -4.36 -21.83 -14.89
CA SER A 126 -5.59 -22.11 -15.63
C SER A 126 -6.47 -23.16 -14.95
N ALA A 127 -5.88 -24.21 -14.39
CA ALA A 127 -6.64 -25.21 -13.63
C ALA A 127 -7.29 -24.62 -12.37
N VAL A 128 -6.55 -23.78 -11.64
CA VAL A 128 -7.08 -23.11 -10.43
C VAL A 128 -8.21 -22.15 -10.80
N VAL A 129 -8.02 -21.31 -11.82
CA VAL A 129 -9.09 -20.43 -12.34
C VAL A 129 -10.31 -21.24 -12.75
N GLY A 130 -10.11 -22.37 -13.44
CA GLY A 130 -11.20 -23.27 -13.83
C GLY A 130 -11.99 -23.84 -12.64
N ILE A 131 -11.34 -24.12 -11.51
CA ILE A 131 -12.02 -24.55 -10.28
C ILE A 131 -12.94 -23.44 -9.77
N PHE A 132 -12.41 -22.23 -9.56
CA PHE A 132 -13.21 -21.12 -9.04
C PHE A 132 -14.32 -20.69 -10.00
N GLN A 133 -14.08 -20.76 -11.31
CA GLN A 133 -15.11 -20.48 -12.32
C GLN A 133 -16.28 -21.46 -12.21
N ARG A 134 -15.99 -22.76 -12.05
CA ARG A 134 -17.03 -23.79 -11.88
C ARG A 134 -17.81 -23.60 -10.58
N GLU A 135 -17.14 -23.29 -9.48
CA GLU A 135 -17.82 -23.08 -8.19
C GLU A 135 -18.67 -21.80 -8.20
N CYS A 136 -18.14 -20.70 -8.75
CA CYS A 136 -18.90 -19.46 -8.91
C CYS A 136 -20.14 -19.68 -9.79
N GLY A 137 -20.03 -20.45 -10.87
CA GLY A 137 -21.16 -20.77 -11.76
C GLY A 137 -22.32 -21.54 -11.10
N LYS A 138 -22.14 -22.10 -9.89
CA LYS A 138 -23.23 -22.75 -9.14
C LYS A 138 -24.14 -21.75 -8.42
N ILE A 139 -23.70 -20.49 -8.29
CA ILE A 139 -24.40 -19.45 -7.53
C ILE A 139 -24.91 -18.40 -8.51
N GLU A 140 -26.23 -18.17 -8.51
CA GLU A 140 -26.84 -17.15 -9.35
C GLU A 140 -26.26 -15.76 -9.03
N GLY A 141 -25.93 -14.98 -10.07
CA GLY A 141 -25.34 -13.66 -9.92
C GLY A 141 -23.85 -13.65 -9.56
N CYS A 142 -23.17 -14.81 -9.47
CA CYS A 142 -21.73 -14.83 -9.21
C CYS A 142 -20.90 -14.46 -10.44
N ARG A 143 -19.90 -13.59 -10.26
CA ARG A 143 -18.96 -13.15 -11.30
C ARG A 143 -17.52 -13.30 -10.83
N LEU A 144 -16.76 -14.18 -11.48
CA LEU A 144 -15.33 -14.33 -11.25
C LEU A 144 -14.54 -13.30 -12.08
N THR A 145 -13.64 -12.56 -11.43
CA THR A 145 -12.65 -11.69 -12.05
C THR A 145 -11.26 -12.23 -11.73
N VAL A 146 -10.39 -12.36 -12.73
CA VAL A 146 -8.99 -12.76 -12.54
C VAL A 146 -8.11 -11.58 -12.92
N ALA A 147 -7.27 -11.14 -11.99
CA ALA A 147 -6.37 -10.01 -12.19
C ALA A 147 -4.95 -10.38 -11.76
N TYR A 148 -3.94 -9.85 -12.44
CA TYR A 148 -2.54 -10.10 -12.11
C TYR A 148 -1.93 -8.86 -11.46
N SER A 149 -1.44 -8.98 -10.22
CA SER A 149 -0.94 -7.84 -9.43
C SER A 149 0.11 -7.01 -10.18
N ASP A 150 0.94 -7.69 -10.96
CA ASP A 150 2.09 -7.08 -11.63
C ASP A 150 1.67 -6.23 -12.85
N ASN A 151 0.45 -6.44 -13.35
CA ASN A 151 -0.12 -5.71 -14.48
C ASN A 151 -1.04 -4.55 -14.05
N LEU A 152 -1.22 -4.35 -12.75
CA LEU A 152 -2.15 -3.36 -12.21
C LEU A 152 -1.39 -2.15 -11.67
N THR A 153 -1.86 -0.96 -12.02
CA THR A 153 -1.43 0.28 -11.36
C THR A 153 -1.85 0.27 -9.89
N PHE A 154 -1.23 1.15 -9.09
CA PHE A 154 -1.60 1.30 -7.68
C PHE A 154 -3.11 1.47 -7.48
N CYS A 155 -3.74 2.39 -8.22
CA CYS A 155 -5.17 2.63 -8.09
C CYS A 155 -6.06 1.50 -8.61
N GLN A 156 -5.63 0.76 -9.65
CA GLN A 156 -6.35 -0.43 -10.07
C GLN A 156 -6.33 -1.52 -8.99
N GLN A 157 -5.20 -1.70 -8.30
CA GLN A 157 -5.12 -2.62 -7.16
C GLN A 157 -6.01 -2.18 -5.99
N VAL A 158 -6.03 -0.88 -5.68
CA VAL A 158 -6.91 -0.32 -4.65
C VAL A 158 -8.38 -0.59 -4.99
N SER A 159 -8.81 -0.37 -6.24
CA SER A 159 -10.19 -0.65 -6.65
C SER A 159 -10.56 -2.12 -6.50
N ILE A 160 -9.67 -3.05 -6.88
CA ILE A 160 -9.96 -4.48 -6.88
C ILE A 160 -10.08 -5.08 -5.47
N ILE A 161 -9.31 -4.60 -4.50
CA ILE A 161 -9.37 -5.10 -3.12
C ILE A 161 -10.71 -4.73 -2.44
N PHE A 162 -11.50 -3.84 -3.05
CA PHE A 162 -12.79 -3.36 -2.55
C PHE A 162 -13.97 -3.60 -3.49
N LEU A 163 -13.77 -4.42 -4.54
CA LEU A 163 -14.80 -5.02 -5.38
C LEU A 163 -15.32 -6.30 -4.72
#